data_AF-A0A8J8FWB4-F1
#
_entry.id   AF-A0A8J8FWB4-F1
#
_cell.length_a   1.000
_cell.length_b   1.000
_cell.length_c   1.000
_cell.angle_alpha   90.00
_cell.angle_beta   90.00
_cell.angle_gamma   90.00
#
_symmetry.space_group_name_H-M   'P 1'
#
loop_
_entity.id
_entity.type
_entity.pdbx_description
1 polymer ?
#
loop_
_entity_poly.entity_id
_entity_poly.type
_entity_poly.pdbx_seq_one_letter_code
_entity_poly.pdbx_strand_id
1 'polypeptide(L)' 'MSEYSNYKLGKVDLETENAYLAIIDNFTDREIWVPKSVVGPDKRIKQWFINQKDKELKDFMRKKKQSDLARFF' A
#
# COMPACT_ATOMS: atom_id res chain seq x y z
N MET A 1 -13.80 -2.19 15.89
CA MET A 1 -12.56 -2.09 15.09
C MET A 1 -12.65 -0.82 14.25
N SER A 2 -11.62 0.02 14.22
CA SER A 2 -11.62 1.24 13.39
C SER A 2 -11.67 0.85 11.91
N GLU A 3 -12.55 1.48 11.12
CA GLU A 3 -12.63 1.28 9.66
C GLU A 3 -11.34 1.74 8.96
N TYR A 4 -10.71 2.77 9.52
CA TYR A 4 -9.51 3.40 9.00
C TYR A 4 -8.28 3.01 9.80
N SER A 5 -7.16 2.89 9.09
CA SER A 5 -5.84 2.68 9.65
C SER A 5 -5.25 3.97 10.23
N ASN A 6 -4.11 3.83 10.89
CA ASN A 6 -3.29 4.97 11.32
C ASN A 6 -2.47 5.57 10.16
N TYR A 7 -2.49 4.96 8.98
CA TYR A 7 -1.79 5.45 7.80
C TYR A 7 -2.63 6.46 7.03
N LYS A 8 -1.96 7.47 6.48
CA LYS A 8 -2.58 8.57 5.75
C LYS A 8 -2.04 8.66 4.33
N LEU A 9 -2.88 9.19 3.45
CA LEU A 9 -2.46 9.61 2.13
C LEU A 9 -1.47 10.79 2.31
N GLY A 10 -0.24 10.56 1.89
CA GLY A 10 0.86 11.51 1.95
C GLY A 10 0.90 12.38 0.71
N LYS A 11 2.10 12.51 0.12
CA LYS A 11 2.32 13.27 -1.12
C LYS A 11 1.54 12.62 -2.27
N VAL A 12 0.67 13.41 -2.91
CA VAL A 12 -0.08 13.03 -4.11
C VAL A 12 0.64 13.63 -5.32
N ASP A 13 1.06 12.79 -6.25
CA ASP A 13 1.74 13.20 -7.47
C ASP A 13 0.79 13.29 -8.67
N LEU A 14 -0.22 12.45 -8.72
CA LEU A 14 -1.27 12.51 -9.74
C LEU A 14 -2.63 12.16 -9.15
N GLU A 15 -3.67 12.84 -9.61
CA GLU A 15 -5.06 12.55 -9.27
C GLU A 15 -5.85 12.21 -10.53
N THR A 16 -6.61 11.12 -10.45
CA THR A 16 -7.59 10.72 -11.46
C THR A 16 -8.99 10.81 -10.87
N GLU A 17 -10.03 10.54 -11.65
CA GLU A 17 -11.41 10.48 -11.14
C GLU A 17 -11.56 9.47 -9.99
N ASN A 18 -10.92 8.30 -10.11
CA ASN A 18 -11.17 7.15 -9.24
C ASN A 18 -10.02 6.82 -8.28
N ALA A 19 -8.83 7.38 -8.47
CA ALA A 19 -7.65 7.06 -7.68
C ALA A 19 -6.65 8.23 -7.57
N TYR A 20 -5.80 8.17 -6.55
CA TYR A 20 -4.61 8.99 -6.37
C TYR A 20 -3.37 8.15 -6.67
N LEU A 21 -2.41 8.69 -7.40
CA LEU A 21 -1.03 8.22 -7.39
C LEU A 21 -0.33 8.97 -6.27
N ALA A 22 -0.04 8.29 -5.17
CA ALA A 22 0.43 8.93 -3.96
C ALA A 22 1.30 8.00 -3.12
N ILE A 23 2.12 8.60 -2.26
CA ILE A 23 2.82 7.91 -1.19
C ILE A 23 1.87 7.75 0.00
N ILE A 24 1.93 6.60 0.68
CA ILE A 24 1.25 6.41 1.98
C ILE A 24 2.29 6.65 3.08
N ASP A 25 2.05 7.67 3.91
CA ASP A 25 2.97 8.08 4.98
C ASP A 25 3.28 6.90 5.90
N ASN A 26 4.58 6.64 6.14
CA ASN A 26 5.08 5.54 6.97
C ASN A 26 4.69 4.13 6.52
N PHE A 27 4.26 3.93 5.27
CA PHE A 27 3.90 2.61 4.74
C PHE A 27 4.57 2.29 3.40
N THR A 28 4.62 3.24 2.47
CA THR A 28 5.35 3.09 1.20
C THR A 28 6.39 4.19 1.06
N ASP A 29 7.56 3.84 0.51
CA ASP A 29 8.59 4.83 0.15
C ASP A 29 8.47 5.29 -1.32
N ARG A 30 7.49 4.74 -2.03
CA ARG A 30 7.20 5.02 -3.43
C ARG A 30 5.73 5.28 -3.64
N GLU A 31 5.44 5.99 -4.72
CA GLU A 31 4.09 6.26 -5.19
C GLU A 31 3.38 4.95 -5.54
N ILE A 32 2.14 4.84 -5.09
CA ILE A 32 1.25 3.75 -5.46
C ILE A 32 -0.12 4.30 -5.83
N TRP A 33 -0.86 3.53 -6.64
CA TRP A 33 -2.25 3.83 -6.92
C TRP A 33 -3.13 3.48 -5.71
N VAL A 34 -3.74 4.51 -5.14
CA VAL A 34 -4.67 4.44 -4.00
C VAL A 34 -6.08 4.82 -4.49
N PRO A 35 -7.04 3.89 -4.52
CA PRO A 35 -8.42 4.20 -4.89
C PRO A 35 -9.06 5.25 -3.97
N LYS A 36 -9.82 6.21 -4.49
CA LYS A 36 -10.50 7.22 -3.66
C LYS A 36 -11.49 6.59 -2.68
N SER A 37 -12.09 5.46 -3.05
CA SER A 37 -13.02 4.69 -2.21
C SER A 37 -12.40 4.14 -0.92
N VAL A 38 -11.07 4.07 -0.84
CA VAL A 38 -10.34 3.62 0.36
C VAL A 38 -9.76 4.76 1.18
N VAL A 39 -9.90 6.01 0.71
CA VAL A 39 -9.42 7.20 1.40
C VAL A 39 -10.58 7.83 2.15
N GLY A 40 -10.44 7.95 3.46
CA GLY A 40 -11.39 8.61 4.34
C GLY A 40 -11.35 10.13 4.20
N PRO A 41 -12.36 10.83 4.76
CA PRO A 41 -12.45 12.28 4.70
C PRO A 41 -11.25 13.01 5.35
N ASP A 42 -10.57 12.36 6.29
CA ASP A 42 -9.38 12.88 6.98
C ASP A 42 -8.06 12.39 6.38
N LYS A 43 -8.12 11.90 5.13
CA LYS A 43 -7.02 11.29 4.37
C LYS A 43 -6.49 9.98 4.97
N ARG A 44 -7.12 9.41 6.01
CA ARG A 44 -6.73 8.06 6.48
C ARG A 44 -7.16 7.00 5.49
N ILE A 45 -6.38 5.94 5.39
CA ILE A 45 -6.65 4.85 4.46
C ILE A 45 -7.36 3.71 5.18
N LYS A 46 -8.35 3.09 4.54
CA LYS A 46 -9.10 1.96 5.10
C LYS A 46 -8.15 0.83 5.51
N GLN A 47 -8.38 0.25 6.69
CA GLN A 47 -7.50 -0.75 7.29
C GLN A 47 -7.35 -2.00 6.42
N TRP A 48 -8.43 -2.43 5.76
CA TRP A 48 -8.38 -3.62 4.90
C TRP A 48 -7.44 -3.45 3.70
N PHE A 49 -7.34 -2.23 3.15
CA PHE A 49 -6.48 -1.95 2.00
C PHE A 49 -5.00 -2.04 2.38
N ILE A 50 -4.65 -1.48 3.54
CA ILE A 50 -3.31 -1.58 4.11
C ILE A 50 -2.96 -3.04 4.37
N ASN A 51 -3.86 -3.81 4.97
CA ASN A 51 -3.63 -5.24 5.24
C ASN A 51 -3.41 -6.04 3.95
N GLN A 52 -4.17 -5.73 2.90
CA GLN A 52 -3.98 -6.35 1.59
C GLN A 52 -2.60 -6.01 1.00
N LYS A 53 -2.19 -4.74 1.05
CA LYS A 53 -0.90 -4.29 0.53
C LYS A 53 0.29 -4.85 1.31
N ASP A 54 0.19 -4.92 2.64
CA ASP A 54 1.21 -5.53 3.50
C ASP A 54 1.39 -7.02 3.17
N LYS A 55 0.28 -7.74 2.93
CA LYS A 55 0.31 -9.14 2.49
C LYS A 55 0.98 -9.28 1.12
N GLU A 56 0.61 -8.47 0.14
CA GLU A 56 1.24 -8.45 -1.19
C GLU A 56 2.77 -8.22 -1.10
N LEU A 57 3.19 -7.30 -0.23
CA LEU A 57 4.61 -6.98 -0.02
C LEU A 57 5.37 -8.16 0.60
N LYS A 58 4.78 -8.80 1.62
CA LYS A 58 5.37 -9.97 2.29
C LYS A 58 5.46 -11.18 1.35
N ASP A 59 4.42 -11.42 0.55
CA ASP A 59 4.40 -12.52 -0.42
C ASP A 59 5.46 -12.32 -1.53
N PHE A 60 5.65 -11.08 -1.98
CA PHE A 60 6.71 -10.73 -2.93
C PHE A 60 8.11 -11.01 -2.34
N MET A 61 8.37 -10.56 -1.11
CA MET A 61 9.64 -10.82 -0.43
C MET A 61 9.90 -12.31 -0.22
N ARG A 62 8.87 -13.08 0.15
CA ARG A 62 8.97 -14.53 0.35
C ARG A 62 9.31 -15.26 -0.93
N LYS A 63 8.67 -14.92 -2.06
CA LYS A 63 8.96 -15.50 -3.38
C LYS A 63 10.39 -15.19 -3.83
N LYS A 64 10.85 -13.94 -3.65
CA LYS A 64 12.22 -13.52 -3.99
C LYS A 64 13.27 -14.33 -3.22
N LYS A 65 13.07 -14.49 -1.91
CA LYS A 65 13.98 -15.30 -1.07
C LYS A 65 14.03 -16.76 -1.51
N GLN A 66 12.89 -17.32 -1.95
CA GLN A 66 12.80 -18.70 -2.42
C GLN A 66 13.47 -18.91 -3.79
N SER A 67 13.37 -17.93 -4.70
CA SER A 67 14.10 -17.98 -5.99
C SER A 67 15.60 -17.81 -5.83
N ASP A 68 16.05 -17.02 -4.86
CA ASP A 68 17.48 -16.88 -4.57
C ASP A 68 18.05 -18.19 -3.99
N LEU A 69 17.35 -18.83 -3.06
CA LEU A 69 17.72 -20.15 -2.53
C LEU A 69 17.78 -21.23 -3.62
N ALA A 70 16.81 -21.26 -4.55
CA ALA A 70 16.77 -22.24 -5.64
C ALA A 70 17.89 -22.06 -6.68
N ARG A 71 18.61 -20.94 -6.69
CA ARG A 71 19.80 -20.74 -7.56
C ARG A 71 21.09 -21.26 -6.94
N PHE A 72 21.10 -21.62 -5.65
CA PHE A 72 22.28 -22.12 -4.95
C PHE A 72 22.30 -23.65 -4.78
N PHE A 73 21.28 -24.37 -5.26
CA PHE A 73 21.20 -25.83 -5.25
C PHE A 73 21.17 -26.41 -6.67
#